data_AF-A0A1I1UMF0-F1
#
_entry.id   AF-A0A1I1UMF0-F1
#
_cell.length_a   1.000
_cell.length_b   1.000
_cell.length_c   1.000
_cell.angle_alpha   90.00
_cell.angle_beta   90.00
_cell.angle_gamma   90.00
#
_symmetry.space_group_name_H-M   'P 1'
#
loop_
_entity.id
_entity.type
_entity.pdbx_description
1 polymer ?
#
loop_
_entity_poly.entity_id
_entity_poly.type
_entity_poly.pdbx_seq_one_letter_code
_entity_poly.pdbx_strand_id
1 'polypeptide(L)'
;MAVAVAAGLGGWWLAGSGNEDRACSPEVSLVDYSDALDKVGHGGRPVAGLSAMAFTGPGRALILADKTPVVYEVGLGGTGRELAPEITDSTALRDTGGVPLRLYALSLAEAPDVSGVASLYGAPPDVFPHKRLPADIADCPSLGATAREPQPNPLLDTIEGMTPGGAVADGADAGRRLLHLVSDDNAGSHQTTRLYALAVDLPDQTG
;
A
#
# COMPACT_ATOMS: atom_id res chain seq x y z
N MET A 1 -18.23 -7.82 64.44
CA MET A 1 -18.89 -6.51 64.63
C MET A 1 -18.87 -5.82 63.28
N ALA A 2 -20.03 -5.48 62.71
CA ALA A 2 -20.17 -4.96 61.34
C ALA A 2 -19.85 -3.46 61.26
N VAL A 3 -19.31 -3.00 60.12
CA VAL A 3 -19.73 -1.75 59.44
C VAL A 3 -19.48 -1.90 57.94
N ALA A 4 -20.47 -1.54 57.13
CA ALA A 4 -20.36 -1.25 55.70
C ALA A 4 -20.75 0.22 55.47
N VAL A 5 -20.15 0.91 54.49
CA VAL A 5 -20.76 2.05 53.75
C VAL A 5 -20.20 2.07 52.32
N ALA A 6 -21.04 2.48 51.37
CA ALA A 6 -20.96 2.30 49.92
C ALA A 6 -20.61 3.56 49.11
N ALA A 7 -20.37 3.30 47.81
CA ALA A 7 -20.59 4.12 46.60
C ALA A 7 -19.59 5.24 46.24
N GLY A 8 -18.90 5.01 45.12
CA GLY A 8 -18.37 6.01 44.21
C GLY A 8 -18.30 5.43 42.80
N LEU A 9 -19.33 5.68 41.99
CA LEU A 9 -19.26 5.50 40.53
C LEU A 9 -18.38 6.62 39.99
N GLY A 10 -17.13 6.31 39.68
CA GLY A 10 -16.20 7.22 39.02
C GLY A 10 -15.32 6.38 38.11
N GLY A 11 -15.61 6.47 36.80
CA GLY A 11 -14.89 5.75 35.76
C GLY A 11 -13.45 6.24 35.65
N TRP A 12 -12.52 5.29 35.72
CA TRP A 12 -11.12 5.48 35.35
C TRP A 12 -10.65 4.19 34.66
N TRP A 13 -9.77 4.39 33.67
CA TRP A 13 -9.00 3.39 32.90
C TRP A 13 -9.83 2.67 31.81
N LEU A 14 -9.62 2.84 30.51
CA LEU A 14 -8.40 3.13 29.73
C LEU A 14 -8.71 4.16 28.63
N ALA A 15 -7.94 5.25 28.57
CA ALA A 15 -7.74 5.93 27.30
C ALA A 15 -6.99 4.93 26.41
N GLY A 16 -7.67 4.34 25.42
CA GLY A 16 -7.02 3.52 24.40
C GLY A 16 -6.02 4.39 23.65
N SER A 17 -4.76 3.97 23.68
CA SER A 17 -3.63 4.48 22.92
C SER A 17 -3.86 4.27 21.41
N GLY A 18 -4.74 5.06 20.81
CA GLY A 18 -5.22 4.83 19.44
C GLY A 18 -4.38 5.45 18.32
N ASN A 19 -3.08 5.72 18.51
CA ASN A 19 -2.30 6.44 17.48
C ASN A 19 -0.90 5.89 17.19
N GLU A 20 -0.32 5.07 18.05
CA GLU A 20 1.03 4.50 17.81
C GLU A 20 0.97 3.16 17.05
N ASP A 21 -0.17 2.47 17.05
CA ASP A 21 -0.30 1.12 16.49
C ASP A 21 -0.40 1.06 14.95
N ARG A 22 -0.36 2.21 14.24
CA ARG A 22 -0.50 2.29 12.77
C ARG A 22 0.59 3.08 12.05
N ALA A 23 1.42 3.84 12.77
CA ALA A 23 2.41 4.72 12.15
C ALA A 23 3.65 3.93 11.70
N CYS A 24 4.02 4.04 10.42
CA CYS A 24 5.30 3.56 9.92
C CYS A 24 6.38 4.64 10.06
N SER A 25 5.98 5.90 9.92
CA SER A 25 6.78 7.11 10.12
C SER A 25 5.85 8.29 10.46
N PRO A 26 6.36 9.49 10.82
CA PRO A 26 5.52 10.66 10.97
C PRO A 26 4.72 11.00 9.71
N GLU A 27 5.26 10.72 8.52
CA GLU A 27 4.64 11.03 7.23
C GLU A 27 3.89 9.85 6.58
N VAL A 28 3.88 8.66 7.19
CA VAL A 28 3.20 7.47 6.65
C VAL A 28 2.58 6.60 7.74
N SER A 29 1.31 6.23 7.58
CA SER A 29 0.62 5.28 8.46
C SER A 29 -0.06 4.17 7.66
N LEU A 30 0.06 2.92 8.12
CA LEU A 30 -0.65 1.78 7.53
C LEU A 30 -2.11 1.79 8.00
N VAL A 31 -3.02 1.95 7.04
CA VAL A 31 -4.46 2.06 7.27
C VAL A 31 -5.11 0.69 7.40
N ASP A 32 -4.81 -0.20 6.46
CA ASP A 32 -5.33 -1.58 6.41
C ASP A 32 -4.48 -2.46 5.47
N TYR A 33 -4.64 -3.78 5.58
CA TYR A 33 -4.10 -4.75 4.62
C TYR A 33 -5.12 -5.85 4.36
N SER A 34 -5.06 -6.47 3.17
CA SER A 34 -5.92 -7.61 2.85
C SER A 34 -5.19 -8.69 2.07
N ASP A 35 -5.37 -9.91 2.52
CA ASP A 35 -4.90 -11.15 1.90
C ASP A 35 -6.04 -11.87 1.16
N ALA A 36 -7.18 -11.20 0.91
CA ALA A 36 -8.39 -11.83 0.34
C ALA A 36 -8.20 -12.35 -1.09
N LEU A 37 -7.16 -11.89 -1.81
CA LEU A 37 -6.79 -12.40 -3.13
C LEU A 37 -5.69 -13.48 -3.05
N ASP A 38 -5.21 -13.84 -1.86
CA ASP A 38 -4.15 -14.84 -1.71
C ASP A 38 -4.65 -16.23 -2.15
N LYS A 39 -3.98 -16.78 -3.16
CA LYS A 39 -4.25 -18.10 -3.76
C LYS A 39 -5.70 -18.29 -4.22
N VAL A 40 -6.41 -17.20 -4.54
CA VAL A 40 -7.74 -17.30 -5.16
C VAL A 40 -7.62 -17.61 -6.65
N GLY A 41 -8.71 -18.11 -7.23
CA GLY A 41 -8.82 -18.34 -8.67
C GLY A 41 -9.95 -17.53 -9.27
N HIS A 42 -9.79 -17.12 -10.53
CA HIS A 42 -10.83 -16.47 -11.33
C HIS A 42 -10.85 -17.08 -12.74
N GLY A 43 -12.04 -17.41 -13.26
CA GLY A 43 -12.17 -18.02 -14.59
C GLY A 43 -11.41 -19.35 -14.76
N GLY A 44 -11.23 -20.11 -13.68
CA GLY A 44 -10.48 -21.37 -13.68
C GLY A 44 -8.96 -21.22 -13.72
N ARG A 45 -8.42 -20.00 -13.53
CA ARG A 45 -6.99 -19.71 -13.45
C ARG A 45 -6.64 -19.15 -12.07
N PRO A 46 -5.46 -19.49 -11.52
CA PRO A 46 -4.95 -18.82 -10.33
C PRO A 46 -4.80 -17.31 -10.58
N VAL A 47 -5.10 -16.51 -9.56
CA VAL A 47 -4.75 -15.09 -9.51
C VAL A 47 -3.35 -15.00 -8.92
N ALA A 48 -2.40 -14.52 -9.71
CA ALA A 48 -0.98 -14.43 -9.37
C ALA A 48 -0.30 -13.40 -10.29
N GLY A 49 0.93 -12.99 -9.97
CA GLY A 49 1.72 -12.08 -10.82
C GLY A 49 1.34 -10.61 -10.66
N LEU A 50 0.57 -10.21 -9.64
CA LEU A 50 -0.09 -8.90 -9.57
C LEU A 50 0.91 -7.75 -9.37
N SER A 51 1.14 -6.95 -10.42
CA SER A 51 2.34 -6.12 -10.48
C SER A 51 2.15 -4.66 -10.84
N ALA A 52 1.05 -4.27 -11.48
CA ALA A 52 0.76 -2.86 -11.71
C ALA A 52 -0.71 -2.58 -11.46
N MET A 53 -1.02 -1.52 -10.72
CA MET A 53 -2.39 -1.16 -10.35
C MET A 53 -2.73 0.24 -10.85
N ALA A 54 -3.96 0.44 -11.32
CA ALA A 54 -4.52 1.75 -11.65
C ALA A 54 -5.99 1.85 -11.23
N PHE A 55 -6.41 2.96 -10.64
CA PHE A 55 -7.83 3.19 -10.34
C PHE A 55 -8.66 3.44 -11.61
N THR A 56 -9.86 2.87 -11.64
CA THR A 56 -10.88 3.16 -12.67
C THR A 56 -12.11 3.87 -12.10
N GLY A 57 -12.22 3.94 -10.77
CA GLY A 57 -13.26 4.68 -10.07
C GLY A 57 -13.22 4.45 -8.56
N PRO A 58 -14.16 5.04 -7.81
CA PRO A 58 -14.28 4.79 -6.36
C PRO A 58 -14.39 3.28 -6.08
N GLY A 59 -13.46 2.74 -5.28
CA GLY A 59 -13.43 1.33 -4.92
C GLY A 59 -13.16 0.37 -6.09
N ARG A 60 -12.64 0.85 -7.23
CA ARG A 60 -12.37 0.02 -8.41
C ARG A 60 -10.98 0.24 -8.98
N ALA A 61 -10.27 -0.83 -9.27
CA ALA A 61 -8.95 -0.82 -9.87
C ALA A 61 -8.83 -1.82 -11.03
N LEU A 62 -7.87 -1.56 -11.91
CA LEU A 62 -7.28 -2.54 -12.81
C LEU A 62 -5.95 -2.96 -12.23
N ILE A 63 -5.65 -4.27 -12.24
CA ILE A 63 -4.35 -4.81 -11.87
C ILE A 63 -3.78 -5.63 -13.03
N LEU A 64 -2.67 -5.19 -13.59
CA LEU A 64 -1.88 -5.91 -14.59
C LEU A 64 -0.92 -6.88 -13.91
N ALA A 65 -0.86 -8.10 -14.44
CA ALA A 65 0.14 -9.09 -14.05
C ALA A 65 1.42 -8.99 -14.91
N ASP A 66 2.59 -9.27 -14.33
CA ASP A 66 3.91 -9.12 -14.98
C ASP A 66 4.34 -10.34 -15.81
N LYS A 67 4.03 -11.56 -15.32
CA LYS A 67 4.41 -12.86 -15.91
C LYS A 67 3.28 -13.57 -16.61
N THR A 68 2.07 -13.06 -16.43
CA THR A 68 0.92 -13.46 -17.23
C THR A 68 0.38 -12.21 -17.88
N PRO A 69 0.07 -12.23 -19.17
CA PRO A 69 -0.46 -11.05 -19.81
C PRO A 69 -1.94 -11.00 -19.47
N VAL A 70 -2.29 -10.62 -18.25
CA VAL A 70 -3.68 -10.53 -17.76
C VAL A 70 -3.85 -9.22 -17.02
N VAL A 71 -4.94 -8.52 -17.31
CA VAL A 71 -5.44 -7.41 -16.52
C VAL A 71 -6.67 -7.88 -15.79
N TYR A 72 -6.68 -7.74 -14.47
CA TYR A 72 -7.82 -8.02 -13.61
C TYR A 72 -8.57 -6.72 -13.31
N GLU A 73 -9.90 -6.74 -13.41
CA GLU A 73 -10.74 -5.75 -12.75
C GLU A 73 -10.94 -6.18 -11.30
N VAL A 74 -10.71 -5.25 -10.37
CA VAL A 74 -10.77 -5.50 -8.94
C VAL A 74 -11.67 -4.49 -8.27
N GLY A 75 -12.70 -4.97 -7.57
CA GLY A 75 -13.42 -4.17 -6.59
C GLY A 75 -12.62 -4.20 -5.28
N LEU A 76 -12.32 -3.05 -4.68
CA LEU A 76 -11.50 -2.97 -3.47
C LEU A 76 -12.32 -3.03 -2.17
N GLY A 77 -13.64 -3.03 -2.28
CA GLY A 77 -14.55 -2.97 -1.15
C GLY A 77 -14.63 -1.57 -0.53
N GLY A 78 -15.80 -1.25 0.04
CA GLY A 78 -16.04 -0.01 0.78
C GLY A 78 -15.79 1.30 0.02
N THR A 79 -16.01 2.43 0.70
CA THR A 79 -15.65 3.78 0.23
C THR A 79 -14.65 4.44 1.20
N GLY A 80 -13.89 3.65 1.95
CA GLY A 80 -13.17 4.12 3.14
C GLY A 80 -11.88 3.35 3.44
N ARG A 81 -11.65 3.07 4.72
CA ARG A 81 -10.39 2.54 5.26
C ARG A 81 -10.25 1.02 5.19
N GLU A 82 -11.32 0.29 4.90
CA GLU A 82 -11.35 -1.19 4.92
C GLU A 82 -11.15 -1.75 3.51
N LEU A 83 -10.19 -2.67 3.37
CA LEU A 83 -9.88 -3.37 2.13
C LEU A 83 -10.55 -4.75 2.10
N ALA A 84 -11.52 -4.91 1.19
CA ALA A 84 -12.15 -6.19 0.88
C ALA A 84 -12.08 -6.46 -0.63
N PRO A 85 -10.89 -6.76 -1.17
CA PRO A 85 -10.69 -6.88 -2.61
C PRO A 85 -11.30 -8.16 -3.19
N GLU A 86 -11.91 -8.05 -4.36
CA GLU A 86 -12.49 -9.15 -5.14
C GLU A 86 -12.18 -8.95 -6.64
N ILE A 87 -11.79 -10.03 -7.33
CA ILE A 87 -11.65 -10.02 -8.79
C ILE A 87 -13.04 -10.02 -9.44
N THR A 88 -13.40 -8.92 -10.10
CA THR A 88 -14.70 -8.78 -10.76
C THR A 88 -14.67 -9.21 -12.23
N ASP A 89 -13.54 -9.08 -12.91
CA ASP A 89 -13.35 -9.52 -14.31
C ASP A 89 -11.86 -9.72 -14.65
N SER A 90 -11.54 -10.31 -15.80
CA SER A 90 -10.17 -10.43 -16.31
C SER A 90 -10.07 -10.42 -17.84
N THR A 91 -9.02 -9.78 -18.37
CA THR A 91 -8.71 -9.69 -19.80
C THR A 91 -7.28 -10.14 -20.08
N ALA A 92 -7.07 -11.08 -21.00
CA ALA A 92 -5.73 -11.49 -21.42
C ALA A 92 -5.13 -10.56 -22.49
N LEU A 93 -3.93 -10.04 -22.24
CA LEU A 93 -3.07 -9.26 -23.13
C LEU A 93 -2.06 -10.18 -23.88
N ARG A 94 -1.10 -9.61 -24.61
CA ARG A 94 -0.01 -10.34 -25.30
C ARG A 94 1.35 -9.99 -24.63
N ASP A 95 2.20 -10.99 -24.39
CA ASP A 95 3.36 -10.97 -23.47
C ASP A 95 4.70 -10.47 -24.09
N THR A 96 5.55 -9.78 -23.30
CA THR A 96 6.91 -9.33 -23.67
C THR A 96 7.99 -9.32 -22.53
N GLY A 97 7.77 -9.87 -21.33
CA GLY A 97 8.82 -10.11 -20.29
C GLY A 97 9.42 -8.89 -19.53
N GLY A 98 9.66 -9.02 -18.20
CA GLY A 98 10.08 -7.93 -17.29
C GLY A 98 11.07 -8.27 -16.14
N VAL A 99 11.43 -7.25 -15.32
CA VAL A 99 12.46 -7.20 -14.23
C VAL A 99 12.06 -6.24 -13.08
N PRO A 100 12.61 -6.35 -11.83
CA PRO A 100 12.05 -5.75 -10.58
C PRO A 100 12.44 -4.29 -10.19
N LEU A 101 11.73 -3.68 -9.20
CA LEU A 101 11.79 -2.24 -8.80
C LEU A 101 11.78 -1.95 -7.26
N ARG A 102 11.93 -0.67 -6.86
CA ARG A 102 11.96 -0.13 -5.46
C ARG A 102 11.17 1.20 -5.36
N LEU A 103 10.62 1.55 -4.19
CA LEU A 103 9.82 2.78 -3.99
C LEU A 103 10.66 4.02 -3.60
N TYR A 104 10.44 5.14 -4.30
CA TYR A 104 11.16 6.40 -4.16
C TYR A 104 10.16 7.57 -4.19
N ALA A 105 10.18 8.46 -3.18
CA ALA A 105 9.49 9.75 -3.27
C ALA A 105 10.48 10.80 -3.77
N LEU A 106 10.07 11.56 -4.79
CA LEU A 106 10.88 12.57 -5.46
C LEU A 106 9.99 13.78 -5.78
N SER A 107 10.52 14.98 -5.53
CA SER A 107 9.90 16.24 -5.96
C SER A 107 10.66 16.77 -7.17
N LEU A 108 9.94 17.28 -8.15
CA LEU A 108 10.51 17.94 -9.33
C LEU A 108 10.47 19.48 -9.24
N ALA A 109 9.93 20.05 -8.15
CA ALA A 109 9.68 21.48 -8.04
C ALA A 109 10.96 22.34 -8.16
N GLU A 110 12.11 21.81 -7.75
CA GLU A 110 13.42 22.45 -7.86
C GLU A 110 14.35 21.71 -8.83
N ALA A 111 13.82 20.73 -9.58
CA ALA A 111 14.63 19.99 -10.54
C ALA A 111 15.03 20.90 -11.70
N PRO A 112 16.28 20.84 -12.19
CA PRO A 112 16.68 21.56 -13.38
C PRO A 112 15.79 21.19 -14.59
N ASP A 113 15.42 22.17 -15.42
CA ASP A 113 14.74 21.89 -16.68
C ASP A 113 15.71 21.18 -17.64
N VAL A 114 15.39 19.93 -17.96
CA VAL A 114 16.15 19.07 -18.86
C VAL A 114 15.45 18.83 -20.20
N SER A 115 14.39 19.59 -20.52
CA SER A 115 13.62 19.44 -21.75
C SER A 115 14.46 19.61 -23.03
N GLY A 116 15.59 20.33 -22.95
CA GLY A 116 16.57 20.49 -24.03
C GLY A 116 17.77 19.52 -23.99
N VAL A 117 17.84 18.60 -23.02
CA VAL A 117 18.98 17.70 -22.83
C VAL A 117 18.75 16.39 -23.57
N ALA A 118 19.60 16.11 -24.57
CA ALA A 118 19.46 14.91 -25.41
C ALA A 118 19.65 13.59 -24.65
N SER A 119 20.41 13.59 -23.54
CA SER A 119 20.62 12.42 -22.68
C SER A 119 21.12 12.82 -21.30
N LEU A 120 20.59 12.20 -20.25
CA LEU A 120 21.07 12.31 -18.87
C LEU A 120 22.15 11.26 -18.52
N TYR A 121 22.58 10.46 -19.50
CA TYR A 121 23.60 9.44 -19.28
C TYR A 121 24.94 10.07 -18.88
N GLY A 122 25.42 9.76 -17.67
CA GLY A 122 26.64 10.33 -17.10
C GLY A 122 26.47 11.75 -16.54
N ALA A 123 25.24 12.26 -16.45
CA ALA A 123 24.97 13.55 -15.82
C ALA A 123 25.36 13.53 -14.32
N PRO A 124 25.83 14.65 -13.78
CA PRO A 124 26.27 14.70 -12.39
C PRO A 124 25.07 14.53 -11.43
N PRO A 125 25.27 13.96 -10.22
CA PRO A 125 24.16 13.53 -9.36
C PRO A 125 23.18 14.64 -8.94
N ASP A 126 23.62 15.90 -8.98
CA ASP A 126 22.87 17.10 -8.63
C ASP A 126 21.79 17.49 -9.65
N VAL A 127 21.82 16.93 -10.88
CA VAL A 127 20.71 17.13 -11.85
C VAL A 127 19.51 16.22 -11.59
N PHE A 128 19.68 15.21 -10.74
CA PHE A 128 18.60 14.29 -10.41
C PHE A 128 17.86 14.78 -9.16
N PRO A 129 16.53 14.70 -9.14
CA PRO A 129 15.75 15.06 -7.97
C PRO A 129 16.18 14.19 -6.77
N HIS A 130 16.32 14.83 -5.62
CA HIS A 130 16.69 14.12 -4.40
C HIS A 130 15.61 13.12 -4.01
N LYS A 131 16.01 11.86 -3.87
CA LYS A 131 15.15 10.86 -3.24
C LYS A 131 15.10 11.11 -1.74
N ARG A 132 13.90 11.17 -1.19
CA ARG A 132 13.65 10.93 0.23
C ARG A 132 13.02 9.55 0.43
N LEU A 133 13.41 8.86 1.50
CA LEU A 133 12.73 7.65 1.97
C LEU A 133 11.64 8.09 2.97
N PRO A 134 10.34 8.08 2.59
CA PRO A 134 9.29 8.54 3.49
C PRO A 134 8.93 7.51 4.56
N ALA A 135 9.06 6.22 4.26
CA ALA A 135 8.90 5.11 5.20
C ALA A 135 9.57 3.86 4.64
N ASP A 136 9.96 2.96 5.55
CA ASP A 136 10.30 1.57 5.24
C ASP A 136 9.14 0.68 5.73
N ILE A 137 8.62 -0.21 4.88
CA ILE A 137 7.54 -1.13 5.26
C ILE A 137 7.98 -2.08 6.37
N ALA A 138 9.29 -2.36 6.48
CA ALA A 138 9.84 -3.17 7.56
C ALA A 138 9.60 -2.56 8.95
N ASP A 139 9.42 -1.24 9.03
CA ASP A 139 9.19 -0.51 10.28
C ASP A 139 7.70 -0.30 10.58
N CYS A 140 6.81 -0.66 9.66
CA CYS A 140 5.36 -0.55 9.86
C CYS A 140 4.86 -1.55 10.92
N PRO A 141 3.85 -1.20 11.73
CA PRO A 141 3.17 -2.16 12.58
C PRO A 141 2.48 -3.22 11.72
N SER A 142 2.58 -4.49 12.12
CA SER A 142 2.08 -5.61 11.30
C SER A 142 0.56 -5.64 11.16
N LEU A 143 -0.17 -4.98 12.07
CA LEU A 143 -1.63 -5.07 12.18
C LEU A 143 -2.18 -6.50 12.29
N GLY A 144 -1.34 -7.45 12.71
CA GLY A 144 -1.70 -8.88 12.79
C GLY A 144 -1.35 -9.69 11.55
N ALA A 145 -0.68 -9.10 10.55
CA ALA A 145 -0.21 -9.81 9.36
C ALA A 145 0.72 -10.97 9.73
N THR A 146 0.61 -12.05 8.96
CA THR A 146 1.48 -13.22 9.06
C THR A 146 2.32 -13.36 7.78
N ALA A 147 3.52 -13.94 7.90
CA ALA A 147 4.36 -14.34 6.77
C ALA A 147 4.51 -15.86 6.73
N ARG A 148 4.56 -16.42 5.51
CA ARG A 148 4.75 -17.86 5.25
C ARG A 148 6.23 -18.26 5.21
N GLU A 149 7.11 -17.27 5.19
CA GLU A 149 8.56 -17.41 5.26
C GLU A 149 9.16 -16.46 6.30
N PRO A 150 10.38 -16.71 6.78
CA PRO A 150 11.03 -15.83 7.76
C PRO A 150 11.30 -14.46 7.15
N GLN A 151 10.66 -13.42 7.69
CA GLN A 151 10.84 -12.03 7.31
C GLN A 151 11.02 -11.17 8.57
N PRO A 152 11.84 -10.10 8.54
CA PRO A 152 11.95 -9.14 9.64
C PRO A 152 10.61 -8.54 10.05
N ASN A 153 9.72 -8.32 9.08
CA ASN A 153 8.35 -7.87 9.27
C ASN A 153 7.42 -8.71 8.38
N PRO A 154 6.30 -9.23 8.91
CA PRO A 154 5.39 -10.08 8.14
C PRO A 154 4.67 -9.35 6.99
N LEU A 155 4.78 -8.02 6.91
CA LEU A 155 4.30 -7.19 5.81
C LEU A 155 5.22 -7.18 4.59
N LEU A 156 6.44 -7.71 4.69
CA LEU A 156 7.38 -7.71 3.58
C LEU A 156 7.02 -8.80 2.57
N ASP A 157 6.84 -8.37 1.33
CA ASP A 157 6.73 -9.23 0.16
C ASP A 157 7.20 -8.45 -1.08
N THR A 158 7.07 -9.04 -2.26
CA THR A 158 7.45 -8.43 -3.54
C THR A 158 6.42 -7.38 -3.94
N ILE A 159 6.52 -6.16 -3.39
CA ILE A 159 5.65 -5.05 -3.77
C ILE A 159 5.99 -4.58 -5.17
N GLU A 160 5.05 -4.75 -6.10
CA GLU A 160 5.30 -4.49 -7.52
C GLU A 160 4.40 -3.37 -8.05
N GLY A 161 3.20 -3.20 -7.50
CA GLY A 161 2.24 -2.18 -7.95
C GLY A 161 1.99 -1.08 -6.93
N MET A 162 1.70 0.13 -7.44
CA MET A 162 1.39 1.32 -6.65
C MET A 162 0.39 2.21 -7.37
N THR A 163 -0.59 2.77 -6.65
CA THR A 163 -1.47 3.84 -7.17
C THR A 163 -1.93 4.81 -6.08
N PRO A 164 -1.97 6.13 -6.33
CA PRO A 164 -2.54 7.09 -5.40
C PRO A 164 -4.07 6.95 -5.34
N GLY A 165 -4.65 7.06 -4.15
CA GLY A 165 -6.09 7.07 -3.90
C GLY A 165 -6.62 8.45 -3.48
N GLY A 166 -7.88 8.48 -3.04
CA GLY A 166 -8.52 9.68 -2.52
C GLY A 166 -7.93 10.17 -1.19
N ALA A 167 -8.47 11.27 -0.68
CA ALA A 167 -8.18 11.70 0.68
C ALA A 167 -8.82 10.74 1.70
N VAL A 168 -8.13 10.49 2.81
CA VAL A 168 -8.72 9.80 3.96
C VAL A 168 -9.81 10.70 4.55
N ALA A 169 -11.03 10.17 4.64
CA ALA A 169 -12.20 10.96 5.03
C ALA A 169 -12.24 11.28 6.54
N ASP A 170 -11.79 10.35 7.38
CA ASP A 170 -11.99 10.38 8.83
C ASP A 170 -10.91 9.62 9.62
N GLY A 171 -10.94 9.81 10.95
CA GLY A 171 -10.00 9.23 11.90
C GLY A 171 -8.68 10.00 12.00
N ALA A 172 -7.67 9.37 12.62
CA ALA A 172 -6.38 10.01 12.91
C ALA A 172 -5.59 10.46 11.66
N ASP A 173 -5.92 9.88 10.50
CA ASP A 173 -5.27 10.17 9.22
C ASP A 173 -6.11 11.08 8.31
N ALA A 174 -7.21 11.66 8.82
CA ALA A 174 -8.11 12.47 8.00
C ALA A 174 -7.38 13.61 7.27
N GLY A 175 -7.66 13.76 5.98
CA GLY A 175 -7.06 14.76 5.10
C GLY A 175 -5.80 14.28 4.34
N ARG A 176 -5.13 13.24 4.83
CA ARG A 176 -3.96 12.63 4.16
C ARG A 176 -4.37 11.93 2.87
N ARG A 177 -3.43 11.70 1.94
CA ARG A 177 -3.72 10.97 0.70
C ARG A 177 -3.56 9.47 0.92
N LEU A 178 -4.41 8.66 0.30
CA LEU A 178 -4.18 7.22 0.26
C LEU A 178 -3.14 6.88 -0.81
N LEU A 179 -2.29 5.91 -0.51
CA LEU A 179 -1.41 5.23 -1.45
C LEU A 179 -1.68 3.73 -1.33
N HIS A 180 -2.12 3.11 -2.42
CA HIS A 180 -2.38 1.68 -2.45
C HIS A 180 -1.21 0.97 -3.09
N LEU A 181 -0.75 -0.10 -2.44
CA LEU A 181 0.30 -0.97 -2.95
C LEU A 181 -0.27 -2.38 -3.14
N VAL A 182 0.31 -3.13 -4.07
CA VAL A 182 0.04 -4.57 -4.23
C VAL A 182 1.35 -5.34 -4.28
N SER A 183 1.44 -6.42 -3.52
CA SER A 183 2.49 -7.41 -3.66
C SER A 183 2.11 -8.51 -4.62
N ASP A 184 3.09 -8.92 -5.41
CA ASP A 184 3.05 -10.12 -6.19
C ASP A 184 3.57 -11.31 -5.36
N ASP A 185 2.81 -12.41 -5.40
CA ASP A 185 3.21 -13.68 -4.83
C ASP A 185 4.12 -14.50 -5.77
N ASN A 186 4.35 -14.05 -7.00
CA ASN A 186 5.14 -14.72 -8.02
C ASN A 186 4.71 -16.20 -8.26
N ALA A 187 3.45 -16.53 -7.93
CA ALA A 187 2.92 -17.89 -7.83
C ALA A 187 3.65 -18.83 -6.84
N GLY A 188 4.51 -18.29 -5.97
CA GLY A 188 5.23 -19.04 -4.94
C GLY A 188 4.32 -19.47 -3.80
N SER A 189 4.49 -20.70 -3.29
CA SER A 189 3.71 -21.22 -2.14
C SER A 189 4.08 -20.58 -0.79
N HIS A 190 5.19 -19.86 -0.75
CA HIS A 190 5.72 -19.20 0.45
C HIS A 190 5.51 -17.67 0.44
N GLN A 191 4.85 -17.15 -0.58
CA GLN A 191 4.60 -15.72 -0.78
C GLN A 191 3.10 -15.45 -0.75
N THR A 192 2.72 -14.21 -0.44
CA THR A 192 1.34 -13.79 -0.22
C THR A 192 0.98 -12.62 -1.12
N THR A 193 -0.09 -12.76 -1.89
CA THR A 193 -0.68 -11.62 -2.62
C THR A 193 -1.38 -10.71 -1.62
N ARG A 194 -0.81 -9.53 -1.37
CA ARG A 194 -1.31 -8.57 -0.35
C ARG A 194 -1.56 -7.21 -0.95
N LEU A 195 -2.71 -6.63 -0.61
CA LEU A 195 -2.98 -5.21 -0.84
C LEU A 195 -2.73 -4.42 0.45
N TYR A 196 -2.13 -3.24 0.30
CA TYR A 196 -1.81 -2.32 1.38
C TYR A 196 -2.52 -0.99 1.14
N ALA A 197 -3.07 -0.39 2.18
CA ALA A 197 -3.52 1.00 2.17
C ALA A 197 -2.64 1.83 3.11
N LEU A 198 -1.92 2.81 2.57
CA LEU A 198 -1.10 3.74 3.34
C LEU A 198 -1.74 5.13 3.31
N ALA A 199 -1.83 5.79 4.46
CA ALA A 199 -2.07 7.23 4.52
C ALA A 199 -0.71 7.94 4.44
N VAL A 200 -0.54 8.81 3.46
CA VAL A 200 0.72 9.50 3.18
C VAL A 200 0.53 11.01 3.15
N ASP A 201 1.50 11.71 3.75
CA ASP A 201 1.71 13.15 3.55
C ASP A 201 2.79 13.33 2.49
N LEU A 202 2.35 13.32 1.23
CA LEU A 202 3.22 13.70 0.12
C LEU A 202 3.20 15.23 0.00
N PRO A 203 4.36 15.88 -0.21
CA PRO A 203 4.40 17.31 -0.48
C PRO A 203 3.50 17.63 -1.67
N ASP A 204 2.79 18.77 -1.59
CA ASP A 204 1.87 19.21 -2.65
C ASP A 204 2.57 19.16 -4.02
N GLN A 205 1.94 18.46 -4.96
CA GLN A 205 2.40 18.38 -6.36
C GLN A 205 2.00 19.63 -7.16
N THR A 206 1.41 20.64 -6.51
CA THR A 206 1.12 21.93 -7.13
C THR A 206 2.37 22.80 -7.11
N GLY A 207 3.23 22.58 -8.09
CA GLY A 207 4.07 23.64 -8.67
C GLY A 207 3.31 24.32 -9.80
#